data_AF-A0A523JPP9-F1
#
_entry.id   AF-A0A523JPP9-F1
#
_cell.length_a   1.000
_cell.length_b   1.000
_cell.length_c   1.000
_cell.angle_alpha   90.00
_cell.angle_beta   90.00
_cell.angle_gamma   90.00
#
_symmetry.space_group_name_H-M   'P 1'
#
loop_
_entity.id
_entity.type
_entity.pdbx_description
1 polymer ?
#
loop_
_entity_poly.entity_id
_entity_poly.type
_entity_poly.pdbx_seq_one_letter_code
_entity_poly.pdbx_strand_id
1 'polypeptide(L)'
;MSERGTEVMLEGLVENLEPVKPIPPLRSVFRMLALIFGVAALVNLLWVGRSLAPLSAWLHPPFWLLLIGLGVTAGGSMLAALTGAIPGRERLARMGRGTAWAGALMASLGGILGLAAADPVVARFPLGITVACAWRACALGAVPAAALCVYLARAFERRPGVAAIFACVGAVTLGSGLVHTSCPSRESLHLLLGHWLAPLGLALLLALPFSLLIRRLGRGSRAGS
;
A
#
# COMPACT_ATOMS: atom_id res chain seq x y z
N MET A 1 -20.31 8.43 -42.48
CA MET A 1 -19.38 7.27 -42.45
C MET A 1 -20.10 6.10 -43.08
N SER A 2 -19.49 5.39 -44.03
CA SER A 2 -20.12 4.21 -44.64
C SER A 2 -19.97 2.98 -43.73
N GLU A 3 -20.94 2.08 -43.75
CA GLU A 3 -20.90 0.81 -42.99
C GLU A 3 -19.60 0.03 -43.28
N ARG A 4 -19.18 -0.02 -44.54
CA ARG A 4 -17.90 -0.63 -44.98
C ARG A 4 -16.67 -0.03 -44.32
N GLY A 5 -16.64 1.28 -44.06
CA GLY A 5 -15.51 1.91 -43.38
C GLY A 5 -15.40 1.49 -41.91
N THR A 6 -16.53 1.18 -41.29
CA THR A 6 -16.61 0.73 -39.89
C THR A 6 -16.19 -0.73 -39.76
N GLU A 7 -16.58 -1.59 -40.71
CA GLU A 7 -16.16 -3.00 -40.77
C GLU A 7 -14.65 -3.16 -40.93
N VAL A 8 -14.04 -2.46 -41.90
CA VAL A 8 -12.58 -2.55 -42.12
C VAL A 8 -11.79 -2.04 -40.91
N MET A 9 -12.30 -1.03 -40.21
CA MET A 9 -11.67 -0.54 -38.98
C MET A 9 -11.84 -1.53 -37.82
N LEU A 10 -12.99 -2.20 -37.71
CA LEU A 10 -13.24 -3.26 -36.72
C LEU A 10 -12.41 -4.51 -36.99
N GLU A 11 -12.33 -4.98 -38.24
CA GLU A 11 -11.48 -6.11 -38.64
C GLU A 11 -10.01 -5.80 -38.39
N GLY A 12 -9.54 -4.61 -38.77
CA GLY A 12 -8.18 -4.16 -38.47
C GLY A 12 -7.90 -4.06 -36.97
N LEU A 13 -8.89 -3.69 -36.15
CA LEU A 13 -8.77 -3.71 -34.69
C LEU A 13 -8.71 -5.14 -34.17
N VAL A 14 -9.56 -6.04 -34.68
CA VAL A 14 -9.66 -7.44 -34.24
C VAL A 14 -8.42 -8.24 -34.64
N GLU A 15 -7.89 -8.06 -35.85
CA GLU A 15 -6.64 -8.68 -36.30
C GLU A 15 -5.43 -8.21 -35.49
N ASN A 16 -5.46 -6.98 -34.96
CA ASN A 16 -4.39 -6.41 -34.13
C ASN A 16 -4.63 -6.57 -32.62
N LEU A 17 -5.68 -7.29 -32.20
CA LEU A 17 -5.89 -7.60 -30.78
C LEU A 17 -4.90 -8.70 -30.37
N GLU A 18 -3.81 -8.30 -29.71
CA GLU A 18 -2.97 -9.24 -28.95
C GLU A 18 -3.85 -10.10 -28.01
N PRO A 19 -3.54 -11.39 -27.83
CA PRO A 19 -4.30 -12.27 -26.94
C PRO A 19 -4.44 -11.65 -25.55
N VAL A 20 -5.68 -11.38 -25.14
CA VAL A 20 -5.96 -10.81 -23.82
C VAL A 20 -5.60 -11.84 -22.77
N LYS A 21 -4.50 -11.61 -22.04
CA LYS A 21 -4.16 -12.45 -20.88
C LYS A 21 -5.29 -12.34 -19.85
N PRO A 22 -5.87 -13.45 -19.39
CA PRO A 22 -6.97 -13.40 -18.43
C PRO A 22 -6.49 -12.76 -17.12
N ILE A 23 -7.14 -11.65 -16.75
CA ILE A 23 -6.87 -10.95 -15.50
C ILE A 23 -7.55 -11.76 -14.37
N PRO A 24 -6.83 -12.13 -13.29
CA PRO A 24 -7.44 -12.82 -12.17
C PRO A 24 -8.61 -12.01 -11.59
N PRO A 25 -9.70 -12.65 -11.16
CA PRO A 25 -10.83 -11.93 -10.60
C PRO A 25 -10.42 -11.23 -9.28
N LEU A 26 -10.82 -9.97 -9.09
CA LEU A 26 -10.46 -9.14 -7.93
C LEU A 26 -10.65 -9.86 -6.58
N ARG A 27 -11.74 -10.63 -6.43
CA ARG A 27 -12.02 -11.43 -5.21
C ARG A 27 -10.89 -12.41 -4.85
N SER A 28 -10.22 -13.00 -5.83
CA SER A 28 -9.11 -13.93 -5.60
C SER A 28 -7.88 -13.18 -5.11
N VAL A 29 -7.61 -12.01 -5.69
CA VAL A 29 -6.51 -11.13 -5.28
C VAL A 29 -6.72 -10.63 -3.86
N PHE A 30 -7.93 -10.18 -3.51
CA PHE A 30 -8.24 -9.78 -2.13
C PHE A 30 -8.05 -10.92 -1.13
N ARG A 31 -8.46 -12.15 -1.46
CA ARG A 31 -8.22 -13.32 -0.61
C ARG A 31 -6.73 -13.61 -0.45
N MET A 32 -5.95 -13.54 -1.53
CA MET A 32 -4.50 -13.70 -1.48
C MET A 32 -3.84 -12.63 -0.60
N LEU A 33 -4.23 -11.36 -0.74
CA LEU A 33 -3.72 -10.27 0.08
C LEU A 33 -4.11 -10.46 1.54
N ALA A 34 -5.36 -10.81 1.83
CA ALA A 34 -5.81 -11.10 3.18
C ALA A 34 -4.99 -12.24 3.82
N LEU A 35 -4.67 -13.29 3.06
CA LEU A 35 -3.80 -14.37 3.52
C LEU A 35 -2.38 -13.89 3.79
N ILE A 36 -1.76 -13.16 2.84
CA ILE A 36 -0.39 -12.64 3.00
C ILE A 36 -0.31 -11.71 4.21
N PHE A 37 -1.29 -10.82 4.39
CA PHE A 37 -1.34 -9.94 5.54
C PHE A 37 -1.65 -10.67 6.84
N GLY A 38 -2.50 -11.70 6.82
CA GLY A 38 -2.73 -12.56 7.97
C GLY A 38 -1.46 -13.27 8.42
N VAL A 39 -0.66 -13.78 7.48
CA VAL A 39 0.66 -14.36 7.75
C VAL A 39 1.63 -13.30 8.27
N ALA A 40 1.69 -12.11 7.65
CA ALA A 40 2.54 -11.03 8.12
C ALA A 40 2.18 -10.58 9.55
N ALA A 41 0.89 -10.52 9.88
CA ALA A 41 0.38 -10.21 11.21
C ALA A 41 0.77 -11.31 12.21
N LEU A 42 0.65 -12.59 11.83
CA LEU A 42 1.07 -13.72 12.65
C LEU A 42 2.58 -13.70 12.91
N VAL A 43 3.40 -13.49 11.87
CA VAL A 43 4.85 -13.33 12.01
C VAL A 43 5.19 -12.16 12.92
N ASN A 44 4.51 -11.02 12.76
CA ASN A 44 4.68 -9.85 13.62
C ASN A 44 4.39 -10.17 15.09
N LEU A 45 3.30 -10.90 15.35
CA LEU A 45 2.88 -11.32 16.69
C LEU A 45 3.87 -12.30 17.33
N LEU A 46 4.36 -13.28 16.55
CA LEU A 46 5.33 -14.27 17.01
C LEU A 46 6.70 -13.64 17.30
N TRP A 47 7.14 -12.71 16.44
CA TRP A 47 8.43 -12.04 16.60
C TRP A 47 8.48 -11.12 17.83
N VAL A 48 7.39 -10.42 18.14
CA VAL A 48 7.36 -9.50 19.31
C VAL A 48 7.11 -10.19 20.64
N GLY A 49 6.79 -11.48 20.62
CA GLY A 49 6.58 -12.24 21.85
C GLY A 49 5.52 -11.60 22.74
N ARG A 50 4.25 -11.62 22.30
CA ARG A 50 3.06 -11.12 23.03
C ARG A 50 3.08 -9.66 23.51
N SER A 51 4.12 -8.87 23.23
CA SER A 51 4.22 -7.47 23.65
C SER A 51 3.33 -6.59 22.75
N LEU A 52 2.01 -6.67 22.96
CA LEU A 52 1.07 -5.71 22.40
C LEU A 52 1.33 -4.32 22.96
N ALA A 53 0.91 -3.29 22.23
CA ALA A 53 0.90 -1.93 22.76
C ALA A 53 0.20 -1.91 24.14
N PRO A 54 0.77 -1.21 25.14
CA PRO A 54 0.24 -1.23 26.50
C PRO A 54 -1.21 -0.74 26.51
N LEU A 55 -2.07 -1.28 27.38
CA LEU A 55 -3.51 -0.97 27.43
C LEU A 55 -3.78 0.55 27.43
N SER A 56 -2.96 1.32 28.12
CA SER A 56 -3.06 2.79 28.13
C SER A 56 -2.92 3.42 26.74
N ALA A 57 -2.10 2.88 25.84
CA ALA A 57 -1.98 3.36 24.46
C ALA A 57 -3.31 3.22 23.71
N TRP A 58 -4.03 2.12 23.94
CA TRP A 58 -5.37 1.88 23.38
C TRP A 58 -6.44 2.82 23.94
N LEU A 59 -6.17 3.53 25.04
CA LEU A 59 -7.08 4.53 25.60
C LEU A 59 -6.78 5.95 25.08
N HIS A 60 -5.67 6.16 24.37
CA HIS A 60 -5.29 7.47 23.84
C HIS A 60 -5.91 7.72 22.45
N PRO A 61 -6.76 8.76 22.26
CA PRO A 61 -7.38 9.04 20.96
C PRO A 61 -6.39 9.21 19.78
N PRO A 62 -5.20 9.84 19.95
CA PRO A 62 -4.20 9.92 18.88
C PRO A 62 -3.74 8.56 18.34
N PHE A 63 -3.70 7.53 19.21
CA PHE A 63 -3.32 6.18 18.81
C PHE A 63 -4.31 5.60 17.80
N TRP A 64 -5.61 5.74 18.07
CA TRP A 64 -6.67 5.28 17.18
C TRP A 64 -6.74 6.08 15.89
N LEU A 65 -6.61 7.41 15.99
CA LEU A 65 -6.65 8.26 14.80
C LEU A 65 -5.51 7.91 13.83
N LEU A 66 -4.32 7.66 14.36
CA LEU A 66 -3.19 7.16 13.60
C LEU A 66 -3.48 5.77 13.01
N LEU A 67 -3.92 4.81 13.83
CA LEU A 67 -4.19 3.43 13.39
C LEU A 67 -5.27 3.35 12.31
N ILE A 68 -6.39 4.03 12.50
CA ILE A 68 -7.48 4.09 11.51
C ILE A 68 -6.97 4.81 10.27
N GLY A 69 -6.19 5.89 10.41
CA GLY A 69 -5.57 6.61 9.29
C GLY A 69 -4.71 5.68 8.43
N LEU A 70 -3.83 4.92 9.06
CA LEU A 70 -3.01 3.90 8.41
C LEU A 70 -3.88 2.86 7.69
N GLY A 71 -4.92 2.34 8.34
CA GLY A 71 -5.84 1.38 7.73
C GLY A 71 -6.57 1.92 6.50
N VAL A 72 -7.09 3.16 6.59
CA VAL A 72 -7.78 3.83 5.49
C VAL A 72 -6.82 4.14 4.33
N THR A 73 -5.60 4.60 4.62
CA THR A 73 -4.55 4.79 3.62
C THR A 73 -4.18 3.49 2.93
N ALA A 74 -4.00 2.41 3.70
CA ALA A 74 -3.67 1.10 3.17
C ALA A 74 -4.77 0.60 2.21
N GLY A 75 -6.02 0.57 2.67
CA GLY A 75 -7.17 0.14 1.87
C GLY A 75 -7.39 0.98 0.63
N GLY A 76 -7.36 2.32 0.76
CA GLY A 76 -7.51 3.25 -0.36
C GLY A 76 -6.41 3.08 -1.41
N SER A 77 -5.16 2.92 -0.97
CA SER A 77 -4.01 2.74 -1.86
C SER A 77 -4.06 1.40 -2.59
N MET A 78 -4.39 0.30 -1.89
CA MET A 78 -4.56 -1.00 -2.54
C MET A 78 -5.72 -0.98 -3.55
N LEU A 79 -6.85 -0.35 -3.20
CA LEU A 79 -7.96 -0.18 -4.13
C LEU A 79 -7.54 0.62 -5.36
N ALA A 80 -6.83 1.74 -5.18
CA ALA A 80 -6.32 2.56 -6.26
C ALA A 80 -5.34 1.81 -7.17
N ALA A 81 -4.46 0.99 -6.59
CA ALA A 81 -3.52 0.17 -7.33
C ALA A 81 -4.23 -0.91 -8.16
N LEU A 82 -5.12 -1.69 -7.53
CA LEU A 82 -5.81 -2.81 -8.17
C LEU A 82 -6.78 -2.36 -9.26
N THR A 83 -7.56 -1.29 -9.00
CA THR A 83 -8.55 -0.78 -9.96
C THR A 83 -7.93 0.11 -11.02
N GLY A 84 -6.82 0.78 -10.72
CA GLY A 84 -6.06 1.57 -11.71
C GLY A 84 -5.31 0.73 -12.74
N ALA A 85 -5.30 -0.59 -12.56
CA ALA A 85 -4.74 -1.55 -13.51
C ALA A 85 -5.79 -2.22 -14.40
N ILE A 86 -7.08 -1.85 -14.27
CA ILE A 86 -8.18 -2.45 -15.03
C ILE A 86 -8.87 -1.36 -15.86
N PRO A 87 -8.95 -1.49 -17.19
CA PRO A 87 -9.65 -0.54 -18.05
C PRO A 87 -11.11 -0.34 -17.62
N GLY A 88 -11.63 0.89 -17.68
CA GLY A 88 -13.03 1.19 -17.36
C GLY A 88 -13.35 1.25 -15.85
N ARG A 89 -12.33 1.22 -14.98
CA ARG A 89 -12.47 1.35 -13.52
C ARG A 89 -11.90 2.65 -12.97
N GLU A 90 -11.79 3.70 -13.79
CA GLU A 90 -11.14 4.97 -13.45
C GLU A 90 -11.83 5.70 -12.29
N ARG A 91 -13.16 5.57 -12.18
CA ARG A 91 -13.93 6.13 -11.05
C ARG A 91 -13.53 5.48 -9.73
N LEU A 92 -13.41 4.15 -9.69
CA LEU A 92 -12.97 3.43 -8.49
C LEU A 92 -11.51 3.74 -8.15
N ALA A 93 -10.64 3.86 -9.16
CA ALA A 93 -9.26 4.26 -8.94
C ALA A 93 -9.16 5.67 -8.35
N ARG A 94 -9.99 6.62 -8.81
CA ARG A 94 -10.10 7.97 -8.22
C ARG A 94 -10.60 7.94 -6.78
N MET A 95 -11.65 7.15 -6.51
CA MET A 95 -12.18 6.99 -5.15
C MET A 95 -11.11 6.40 -4.22
N GLY A 96 -10.41 5.35 -4.63
CA GLY A 96 -9.32 4.76 -3.86
C GLY A 96 -8.21 5.77 -3.54
N ARG A 97 -7.80 6.61 -4.51
CA ARG A 97 -6.83 7.68 -4.25
C ARG A 97 -7.35 8.71 -3.26
N GLY A 98 -8.62 9.14 -3.40
CA GLY A 98 -9.26 10.04 -2.46
C GLY A 98 -9.29 9.48 -1.04
N THR A 99 -9.69 8.21 -0.90
CA THR A 99 -9.66 7.48 0.38
C THR A 99 -8.24 7.39 0.94
N ALA A 100 -7.24 7.11 0.10
CA ALA A 100 -5.85 7.01 0.53
C ALA A 100 -5.34 8.33 1.14
N TRP A 101 -5.64 9.45 0.48
CA TRP A 101 -5.30 10.79 0.96
C TRP A 101 -6.05 11.17 2.23
N ALA A 102 -7.35 10.86 2.32
CA ALA A 102 -8.13 11.10 3.54
C ALA A 102 -7.54 10.33 4.74
N GLY A 103 -7.18 9.05 4.55
CA GLY A 103 -6.48 8.27 5.57
C GLY A 103 -5.12 8.88 5.95
N ALA A 104 -4.38 9.42 4.97
CA ALA A 104 -3.05 9.97 5.18
C ALA A 104 -3.10 11.26 5.99
N LEU A 105 -4.09 12.11 5.71
CA LEU A 105 -4.38 13.30 6.49
C LEU A 105 -4.80 12.92 7.92
N MET A 106 -5.63 11.89 8.08
CA MET A 106 -6.06 11.41 9.39
C MET A 106 -4.90 10.83 10.21
N ALA A 107 -4.01 10.05 9.59
CA ALA A 107 -2.80 9.54 10.22
C ALA A 107 -1.88 10.68 10.67
N SER A 108 -1.68 11.66 9.79
CA SER A 108 -0.87 12.86 10.10
C SER A 108 -1.48 13.64 11.26
N LEU A 109 -2.80 13.84 11.26
CA LEU A 109 -3.52 14.51 12.34
C LEU A 109 -3.39 13.74 13.66
N GLY A 110 -3.47 12.41 13.64
CA GLY A 110 -3.22 11.56 14.82
C GLY A 110 -1.82 11.80 15.41
N GLY A 111 -0.79 11.79 14.56
CA GLY A 111 0.58 12.08 15.02
C GLY A 111 0.76 13.50 15.56
N ILE A 112 0.17 14.51 14.90
CA ILE A 112 0.24 15.92 15.33
C ILE A 112 -0.50 16.13 16.65
N LEU A 113 -1.71 15.58 16.80
CA LEU A 113 -2.47 15.67 18.05
C LEU A 113 -1.74 14.95 19.19
N GLY A 114 -1.09 13.82 18.90
CA GLY A 114 -0.22 13.15 19.86
C GLY A 114 0.92 14.04 20.33
N LEU A 115 1.60 14.73 19.41
CA LEU A 115 2.65 15.68 19.76
C LEU A 115 2.14 16.87 20.57
N ALA A 116 0.98 17.42 20.21
CA ALA A 116 0.38 18.55 20.91
C ALA A 116 -0.10 18.18 22.33
N ALA A 117 -0.50 16.93 22.55
CA ALA A 117 -0.92 16.41 23.85
C ALA A 117 0.23 15.82 24.69
N ALA A 118 1.44 15.77 24.15
CA ALA A 118 2.58 15.16 24.84
C ALA A 118 3.13 16.10 25.92
N ASP A 119 3.34 15.54 27.12
CA ASP A 119 4.06 16.22 28.19
C ASP A 119 5.51 16.49 27.75
N PRO A 120 6.06 17.70 27.92
CA PRO A 120 7.43 18.02 27.51
C PRO A 120 8.52 17.19 28.21
N VAL A 121 8.16 16.44 29.25
CA VAL A 121 9.05 15.57 30.03
C VAL A 121 9.15 14.14 29.44
N VAL A 122 8.37 13.80 28.42
CA VAL A 122 8.43 12.46 27.80
C VAL A 122 9.82 12.23 27.20
N ALA A 123 10.52 11.24 27.76
CA ALA A 123 11.87 10.86 27.38
C ALA A 123 11.99 10.66 25.86
N ARG A 124 13.00 11.30 25.26
CA ARG A 124 13.31 11.16 23.84
C ARG A 124 13.56 9.69 23.52
N PHE A 125 12.78 9.13 22.63
CA PHE A 125 12.97 7.75 22.22
C PHE A 125 14.21 7.66 21.32
N PRO A 126 15.10 6.67 21.52
CA PRO A 126 16.31 6.57 20.72
C PRO A 126 16.00 6.48 19.23
N LEU A 127 16.64 7.31 18.41
CA LEU A 127 16.43 7.34 16.95
C LEU A 127 16.60 5.96 16.32
N GLY A 128 17.52 5.14 16.83
CA GLY A 128 17.72 3.77 16.38
C GLY A 128 16.47 2.88 16.47
N ILE A 129 15.64 3.05 17.51
CA ILE A 129 14.39 2.29 17.63
C ILE A 129 13.34 2.80 16.64
N THR A 130 13.28 4.11 16.41
CA THR A 130 12.42 4.72 15.37
C THR A 130 12.74 4.18 13.99
N VAL A 131 14.03 4.09 13.65
CA VAL A 131 14.49 3.49 12.39
C VAL A 131 14.15 2.00 12.33
N ALA A 132 14.33 1.25 13.42
CA ALA A 132 14.00 -0.17 13.47
C ALA A 132 12.50 -0.43 13.25
N CYS A 133 11.62 0.36 13.86
CA CYS A 133 10.17 0.27 13.62
C CYS A 133 9.81 0.57 12.16
N ALA A 134 10.42 1.61 11.57
CA ALA A 134 10.18 1.94 10.17
C ALA A 134 10.66 0.84 9.22
N TRP A 135 11.85 0.29 9.47
CA TRP A 135 12.41 -0.81 8.68
C TRP A 135 11.54 -2.05 8.75
N ARG A 136 11.06 -2.39 9.96
CA ARG A 136 10.17 -3.51 10.18
C ARG A 136 8.84 -3.35 9.46
N ALA A 137 8.24 -2.15 9.51
CA ALA A 137 7.01 -1.86 8.78
C ALA A 137 7.21 -2.10 7.26
N CYS A 138 8.35 -1.66 6.73
CA CYS A 138 8.71 -1.87 5.34
C CYS A 138 8.96 -3.35 5.01
N ALA A 139 9.66 -4.09 5.88
CA ALA A 139 9.92 -5.51 5.69
C ALA A 139 8.61 -6.32 5.64
N LEU A 140 7.67 -6.03 6.54
CA LEU A 140 6.33 -6.65 6.55
C LEU A 140 5.51 -6.24 5.32
N GLY A 141 5.67 -5.01 4.84
CA GLY A 141 5.02 -4.50 3.63
C GLY A 141 5.64 -4.99 2.31
N ALA A 142 6.90 -5.39 2.29
CA ALA A 142 7.63 -5.72 1.06
C ALA A 142 7.06 -6.96 0.36
N VAL A 143 6.71 -8.00 1.12
CA VAL A 143 6.12 -9.25 0.60
C VAL A 143 4.75 -8.99 -0.08
N PRO A 144 3.78 -8.34 0.58
CA PRO A 144 2.51 -8.00 -0.07
C PRO A 144 2.67 -6.99 -1.21
N ALA A 145 3.62 -6.04 -1.11
CA ALA A 145 3.94 -5.14 -2.22
C ALA A 145 4.41 -5.92 -3.46
N ALA A 146 5.30 -6.90 -3.27
CA ALA A 146 5.77 -7.76 -4.36
C ALA A 146 4.64 -8.57 -4.98
N ALA A 147 3.77 -9.17 -4.16
CA ALA A 147 2.60 -9.92 -4.63
C ALA A 147 1.63 -9.05 -5.44
N LEU A 148 1.35 -7.83 -4.96
CA LEU A 148 0.58 -6.82 -5.71
C LEU A 148 1.26 -6.49 -7.03
N CYS A 149 2.57 -6.25 -7.03
CA CYS A 149 3.32 -5.91 -8.24
C CYS A 149 3.31 -7.03 -9.29
N VAL A 150 3.36 -8.31 -8.86
CA VAL A 150 3.20 -9.46 -9.76
C VAL A 150 1.81 -9.47 -10.40
N TYR A 151 0.76 -9.18 -9.62
CA TYR A 151 -0.59 -9.03 -10.16
C TYR A 151 -0.69 -7.86 -11.15
N LEU A 152 -0.15 -6.69 -10.79
CA LEU A 152 -0.14 -5.50 -11.64
C LEU A 152 0.63 -5.72 -12.95
N ALA A 153 1.71 -6.51 -12.92
CA ALA A 153 2.45 -6.91 -14.11
C ALA A 153 1.64 -7.80 -15.06
N ARG A 154 0.57 -8.44 -14.60
CA ARG A 154 -0.35 -9.24 -15.44
C ARG A 154 -1.55 -8.44 -15.96
N ALA A 155 -2.01 -7.43 -15.22
CA ALA A 155 -3.20 -6.66 -15.55
C ALA A 155 -2.98 -5.52 -16.57
N PHE A 156 -1.72 -5.19 -16.86
CA PHE A 156 -1.23 -4.20 -17.83
C PHE A 156 -2.18 -3.07 -18.30
N GLU A 157 -2.02 -1.88 -17.70
CA GLU A 157 -2.50 -0.61 -18.25
C GLU A 157 -1.50 0.55 -18.10
N ARG A 158 -1.77 1.63 -18.86
CA ARG A 158 -0.99 2.84 -19.23
C ARG A 158 -0.07 3.50 -18.16
N ARG A 159 -0.23 3.20 -16.87
CA ARG A 159 0.46 3.92 -15.76
C ARG A 159 1.07 2.99 -14.70
N PRO A 160 2.01 2.11 -15.06
CA PRO A 160 2.58 1.11 -14.15
C PRO A 160 3.29 1.74 -12.92
N GLY A 161 3.88 2.93 -13.09
CA GLY A 161 4.52 3.65 -11.99
C GLY A 161 3.54 4.07 -10.90
N VAL A 162 2.37 4.59 -11.29
CA VAL A 162 1.36 5.05 -10.32
C VAL A 162 0.78 3.86 -9.55
N ALA A 163 0.46 2.76 -10.25
CA ALA A 163 -0.04 1.55 -9.59
C ALA A 163 0.99 0.93 -8.64
N ALA A 164 2.28 0.92 -9.02
CA ALA A 164 3.36 0.45 -8.16
C ALA A 164 3.52 1.30 -6.90
N ILE A 165 3.44 2.64 -7.03
CA ILE A 165 3.48 3.56 -5.90
C ILE A 165 2.36 3.24 -4.91
N PHE A 166 1.11 3.18 -5.37
CA PHE A 166 -0.02 2.90 -4.49
C PHE A 166 0.01 1.48 -3.91
N ALA A 167 0.53 0.49 -4.64
CA ALA A 167 0.72 -0.85 -4.10
C ALA A 167 1.75 -0.86 -2.95
N CYS A 168 2.89 -0.19 -3.15
CA CYS A 168 3.94 -0.09 -2.12
C CYS A 168 3.47 0.70 -0.91
N VAL A 169 2.87 1.88 -1.14
CA VAL A 169 2.30 2.72 -0.07
C VAL A 169 1.27 1.92 0.72
N GLY A 170 0.33 1.25 0.04
CA GLY A 170 -0.72 0.49 0.71
C GLY A 170 -0.16 -0.65 1.57
N ALA A 171 0.78 -1.41 1.02
CA ALA A 171 1.38 -2.55 1.69
C ALA A 171 2.26 -2.16 2.89
N VAL A 172 3.10 -1.13 2.72
CA VAL A 172 3.95 -0.62 3.81
C VAL A 172 3.12 0.05 4.90
N THR A 173 2.08 0.80 4.55
CA THR A 173 1.20 1.42 5.56
C THR A 173 0.45 0.36 6.37
N LEU A 174 0.06 -0.76 5.75
CA LEU A 174 -0.52 -1.87 6.50
C LEU A 174 0.52 -2.53 7.43
N GLY A 175 1.76 -2.70 6.95
CA GLY A 175 2.90 -3.09 7.78
C GLY A 175 3.11 -2.15 8.97
N SER A 176 3.05 -0.85 8.76
CA SER A 176 3.10 0.16 9.83
C SER A 176 1.98 -0.02 10.84
N GLY A 177 0.75 -0.30 10.42
CA GLY A 177 -0.36 -0.58 11.34
C GLY A 177 -0.10 -1.80 12.23
N LEU A 178 0.51 -2.85 11.69
CA LEU A 178 0.91 -4.03 12.47
C LEU A 178 2.02 -3.69 13.47
N VAL A 179 3.03 -2.90 13.06
CA VAL A 179 4.10 -2.48 13.96
C VAL A 179 3.55 -1.56 15.05
N HIS A 180 2.66 -0.62 14.72
CA HIS A 180 2.01 0.33 15.63
C HIS A 180 1.22 -0.37 16.75
N THR A 181 0.43 -1.39 16.40
CA THR A 181 -0.33 -2.18 17.39
C THR A 181 0.54 -3.04 18.32
N SER A 182 1.80 -3.27 17.94
CA SER A 182 2.81 -4.01 18.71
C SER A 182 3.91 -3.12 19.30
N CYS A 183 3.79 -1.80 19.17
CA CYS A 183 4.81 -0.87 19.63
C CYS A 183 4.65 -0.56 21.12
N PRO A 184 5.69 -0.76 21.96
CA PRO A 184 5.61 -0.40 23.37
C PRO A 184 5.76 1.12 23.59
N SER A 185 6.26 1.87 22.60
CA SER A 185 6.51 3.30 22.72
C SER A 185 5.22 4.11 22.73
N ARG A 186 5.18 5.14 23.59
CA ARG A 186 4.10 6.14 23.64
C ARG A 186 4.57 7.51 23.14
N GLU A 187 5.84 7.64 22.76
CA GLU A 187 6.37 8.91 22.32
C GLU A 187 5.77 9.26 20.95
N SER A 188 5.06 10.39 20.89
CA SER A 188 4.31 10.77 19.68
C SER A 188 5.22 11.10 18.50
N LEU A 189 6.45 11.56 18.77
CA LEU A 189 7.46 11.78 17.74
C LEU A 189 7.90 10.45 17.11
N HIS A 190 8.20 9.43 17.92
CA HIS A 190 8.45 8.07 17.43
C HIS A 190 7.28 7.52 16.61
N LEU A 191 6.04 7.69 17.08
CA LEU A 191 4.85 7.23 16.33
C LEU A 191 4.72 7.94 14.98
N LEU A 192 4.86 9.27 14.95
CA LEU A 192 4.78 10.05 13.72
C LEU A 192 5.92 9.72 12.74
N LEU A 193 7.17 9.66 13.22
CA LEU A 193 8.33 9.42 12.37
C LEU A 193 8.47 7.94 11.99
N GLY A 194 8.44 7.05 12.97
CA GLY A 194 8.75 5.62 12.80
C GLY A 194 7.60 4.79 12.24
N HIS A 195 6.35 5.21 12.41
CA HIS A 195 5.18 4.45 11.95
C HIS A 195 4.46 5.11 10.78
N TRP A 196 4.62 6.42 10.59
CA TRP A 196 3.96 7.12 9.49
C TRP A 196 4.94 7.66 8.43
N LEU A 197 5.74 8.68 8.75
CA LEU A 197 6.50 9.42 7.73
C LEU A 197 7.65 8.61 7.13
N ALA A 198 8.47 7.94 7.95
CA ALA A 198 9.59 7.14 7.43
C ALA A 198 9.12 5.93 6.62
N PRO A 199 8.12 5.14 7.06
CA PRO A 199 7.54 4.09 6.23
C PRO A 199 6.97 4.61 4.90
N LEU A 200 6.30 5.77 4.90
CA LEU A 200 5.80 6.37 3.66
C LEU A 200 6.95 6.71 2.70
N GLY A 201 8.02 7.34 3.19
CA GLY A 201 9.21 7.63 2.39
C GLY A 201 9.88 6.37 1.83
N LEU A 202 10.03 5.33 2.67
CA LEU A 202 10.56 4.03 2.25
C LEU A 202 9.65 3.32 1.23
N ALA A 203 8.33 3.45 1.35
CA ALA A 203 7.38 2.91 0.37
C ALA A 203 7.54 3.57 -1.01
N LEU A 204 7.77 4.88 -1.04
CA LEU A 204 8.05 5.61 -2.30
C LEU A 204 9.39 5.17 -2.90
N LEU A 205 10.42 4.95 -2.08
CA LEU A 205 11.70 4.40 -2.54
C LEU A 205 11.55 2.98 -3.10
N LEU A 206 10.78 2.12 -2.44
CA LEU A 206 10.46 0.76 -2.91
C LEU A 206 9.66 0.75 -4.21
N ALA A 207 8.84 1.77 -4.46
CA ALA A 207 8.05 1.85 -5.69
C ALA A 207 8.93 1.98 -6.94
N LEU A 208 10.13 2.55 -6.83
CA LEU A 208 11.04 2.72 -7.96
C LEU A 208 11.46 1.36 -8.57
N PRO A 209 12.11 0.42 -7.85
CA PRO A 209 12.50 -0.87 -8.42
C PRO A 209 11.28 -1.68 -8.89
N PHE A 210 10.16 -1.64 -8.17
CA PHE A 210 8.93 -2.33 -8.62
C PHE A 210 8.36 -1.75 -9.90
N SER A 211 8.37 -0.42 -10.07
CA SER A 211 7.92 0.20 -11.31
C SER A 211 8.79 -0.18 -12.51
N LEU A 212 10.11 -0.29 -12.30
CA LEU A 212 11.06 -0.77 -13.31
C LEU A 212 10.82 -2.25 -13.64
N LEU A 213 10.59 -3.09 -12.63
CA LEU A 213 10.31 -4.51 -12.80
C LEU A 213 9.02 -4.73 -13.60
N ILE A 214 7.93 -4.05 -13.23
CA ILE A 214 6.65 -4.13 -13.95
C ILE A 214 6.82 -3.70 -15.42
N ARG A 215 7.56 -2.61 -15.68
CA ARG A 215 7.85 -2.16 -17.05
C ARG A 215 8.64 -3.20 -17.85
N ARG A 216 9.64 -3.86 -17.24
CA ARG A 216 10.44 -4.90 -17.90
C ARG A 216 9.62 -6.14 -18.22
N LEU A 217 8.85 -6.64 -17.25
CA LEU A 217 7.98 -7.81 -17.44
C LEU A 217 6.90 -7.58 -18.51
N GLY A 218 6.41 -6.35 -18.60
CA GLY A 218 5.51 -5.92 -19.67
C GLY A 218 6.09 -5.96 -21.07
N ARG A 219 7.32 -5.44 -21.23
CA ARG A 219 8.00 -5.43 -22.53
C ARG A 219 8.36 -6.84 -23.01
N GLY A 220 8.85 -7.69 -22.10
CA GLY A 220 9.20 -9.08 -22.44
C GLY A 220 8.00 -9.91 -22.92
N SER A 221 6.80 -9.59 -22.44
CA SER A 221 5.58 -10.27 -22.90
C SER A 221 5.16 -9.91 -24.33
N ARG A 222 5.61 -8.78 -24.90
CA ARG A 222 5.27 -8.33 -26.27
C ARG A 222 6.27 -8.77 -27.33
N ALA A 223 7.48 -9.14 -26.93
CA ALA A 223 8.53 -9.55 -27.86
C ALA A 223 8.54 -11.07 -28.15
N GLY A 224 7.73 -11.85 -27.42
CA GLY A 224 7.64 -13.31 -27.54
C GLY A 224 6.32 -13.83 -28.09
N SER A 225 5.50 -12.95 -28.65
CA SER A 225 4.25 -13.24 -29.39
C SER A 225 4.39 -12.72 -30.80
#